data_AF-A0A6G1J536-F1
#
_entry.id   AF-A0A6G1J536-F1
#
_cell.length_a   1.000
_cell.length_b   1.000
_cell.length_c   1.000
_cell.angle_alpha   90.00
_cell.angle_beta   90.00
_cell.angle_gamma   90.00
#
_symmetry.space_group_name_H-M   'P 1'
#
loop_
_entity.id
_entity.type
_entity.pdbx_description
1 polymer ?
#
loop_
_entity_poly.entity_id
_entity_poly.type
_entity_poly.pdbx_seq_one_letter_code
_entity_poly.pdbx_strand_id
1 'polypeptide(L)'
;MHGIADETRYSSSDVIEPRVARILPFLITSLVIQFNLERRSQILGQIRDDIYRLECVLGTRFSRPVAVDVTTLDFELLNRGINAITRQLAHSSWLFKSTTRQLGFLDDVARRYRGLAAMNVVAHLQCWNENLEKAEFFFPKKTQAFVQMVYSGITQRDSVLSQNAAIASAQDSAVMRVIAAITIIFLPATTTAIFSTSFFDFNVSRHERVYSWWLWLYWLVTIILTAIVLPGAIFWWRKEEAKTNRRVGKTKVTDIRGRHAGEKDV
;
A
#
# COMPACT_ATOMS: atom_id res chain seq x y z
N MET A 1 -95.43 8.75 34.69
CA MET A 1 -94.16 8.27 35.26
C MET A 1 -93.13 8.26 34.16
N HIS A 2 -91.99 8.88 34.48
CA HIS A 2 -90.80 9.20 33.68
C HIS A 2 -90.54 8.49 32.35
N GLY A 3 -90.34 9.29 31.31
CA GLY A 3 -89.38 8.97 30.25
C GLY A 3 -87.95 9.21 30.71
N ILE A 4 -87.01 8.58 30.00
CA ILE A 4 -85.75 9.14 29.47
C ILE A 4 -85.24 8.08 28.49
N ALA A 5 -85.26 8.42 27.21
CA ALA A 5 -84.51 7.74 26.18
C ALA A 5 -83.02 8.05 26.41
N ASP A 6 -82.19 7.03 26.65
CA ASP A 6 -80.74 7.19 26.68
C ASP A 6 -80.18 6.94 25.27
N GLU A 7 -80.33 7.95 24.42
CA GLU A 7 -79.80 8.02 23.05
C GLU A 7 -78.37 8.62 22.99
N THR A 8 -77.62 8.60 24.09
CA THR A 8 -76.33 9.34 24.18
C THR A 8 -75.07 8.50 24.06
N ARG A 9 -75.15 7.18 23.88
CA ARG A 9 -73.97 6.28 23.94
C ARG A 9 -73.31 5.92 22.60
N TYR A 10 -73.68 6.56 21.48
CA TYR A 10 -73.16 6.21 20.14
C TYR A 10 -72.39 7.31 19.39
N SER A 11 -72.18 8.50 19.96
CA SER A 11 -71.62 9.63 19.18
C SER A 11 -70.11 9.89 19.36
N SER A 12 -69.44 9.30 20.36
CA SER A 12 -68.05 9.63 20.68
C SER A 12 -66.98 8.73 20.06
N SER A 13 -67.32 7.54 19.55
CA SER A 13 -66.38 6.66 18.83
C SER A 13 -66.10 7.14 17.40
N ASP A 14 -67.09 7.70 16.72
CA ASP A 14 -67.01 8.06 15.29
C ASP A 14 -66.25 9.38 15.04
N VAL A 15 -66.01 10.19 16.08
CA VAL A 15 -65.29 11.47 15.97
C VAL A 15 -63.80 11.32 16.31
N ILE A 16 -63.43 10.30 17.07
CA ILE A 16 -62.04 10.04 17.46
C ILE A 16 -61.30 9.22 16.38
N GLU A 17 -61.98 8.25 15.75
CA GLU A 17 -61.41 7.46 14.64
C GLU A 17 -60.87 8.29 13.47
N PRO A 18 -61.56 9.29 12.90
CA PRO A 18 -61.07 9.99 11.70
C PRO A 18 -59.85 10.88 11.97
N ARG A 19 -59.62 11.34 13.22
CA ARG A 19 -58.41 12.10 13.59
C ARG A 19 -57.24 11.18 13.89
N VAL A 20 -57.46 10.08 14.61
CA VAL A 20 -56.41 9.09 14.90
C VAL A 20 -55.99 8.37 13.62
N ALA A 21 -56.93 7.95 12.76
CA ALA A 21 -56.68 7.32 11.47
C ALA A 21 -55.85 8.20 10.51
N ARG A 22 -55.96 9.53 10.61
CA ARG A 22 -55.15 10.47 9.82
C ARG A 22 -53.71 10.61 10.34
N ILE A 23 -53.45 10.38 11.62
CA ILE A 23 -52.13 10.57 12.23
C ILE A 23 -51.30 9.27 12.24
N LEU A 24 -51.96 8.10 12.22
CA LEU A 24 -51.32 6.78 12.19
C LEU A 24 -50.27 6.62 11.06
N PRO A 25 -50.50 7.04 9.79
CA PRO A 25 -49.50 6.89 8.73
C PRO A 25 -48.21 7.68 8.99
N PHE A 26 -48.35 8.86 9.61
CA PHE A 26 -47.22 9.71 9.98
C PHE A 26 -46.42 9.09 11.13
N LEU A 27 -47.10 8.58 12.16
CA LEU A 27 -46.45 7.92 13.30
C LEU A 27 -45.69 6.67 12.88
N ILE A 28 -46.28 5.82 12.04
CA ILE A 28 -45.63 4.60 11.54
C ILE A 28 -44.36 4.96 10.74
N THR A 29 -44.46 5.93 9.84
CA THR A 29 -43.31 6.35 9.00
C THR A 29 -42.20 6.97 9.85
N SER A 30 -42.57 7.80 10.84
CA SER A 30 -41.63 8.40 11.80
C SER A 30 -40.90 7.34 12.64
N LEU A 31 -41.64 6.33 13.15
CA LEU A 31 -41.06 5.24 13.95
C LEU A 31 -40.12 4.36 13.13
N VAL A 32 -40.49 4.05 11.88
CA VAL A 32 -39.60 3.34 10.95
C VAL A 32 -38.32 4.13 10.70
N ILE A 33 -38.40 5.44 10.52
CA ILE A 33 -37.21 6.29 10.32
C ILE A 33 -36.35 6.32 11.58
N GLN A 34 -36.94 6.45 12.78
CA GLN A 34 -36.22 6.36 14.05
C GLN A 34 -35.45 5.05 14.18
N PHE A 35 -36.11 3.91 13.95
CA PHE A 35 -35.45 2.60 14.01
C PHE A 35 -34.30 2.49 13.01
N ASN A 36 -34.50 3.01 11.79
CA ASN A 36 -33.44 3.05 10.79
C ASN A 36 -32.25 3.90 11.24
N LEU A 37 -32.48 5.09 11.79
CA LEU A 37 -31.43 5.99 12.29
C LEU A 37 -30.67 5.38 13.48
N GLU A 38 -31.38 4.73 14.39
CA GLU A 38 -30.77 4.05 15.54
C GLU A 38 -29.87 2.90 15.10
N ARG A 39 -30.37 2.02 14.21
CA ARG A 39 -29.58 0.93 13.65
C ARG A 39 -28.34 1.44 12.91
N ARG A 40 -28.44 2.60 12.25
CA ARG A 40 -27.30 3.22 11.56
C ARG A 40 -26.29 3.81 12.50
N SER A 41 -26.73 4.44 13.58
CA SER A 41 -25.85 4.94 14.62
C SER A 41 -24.97 3.81 15.18
N GLN A 42 -25.56 2.62 15.38
CA GLN A 42 -24.82 1.43 15.80
C GLN A 42 -23.79 0.96 14.75
N ILE A 43 -24.19 0.88 13.46
CA ILE A 43 -23.29 0.49 12.36
C ILE A 43 -22.11 1.47 12.22
N LEU A 44 -22.37 2.78 12.32
CA LEU A 44 -21.32 3.80 12.32
C LEU A 44 -20.40 3.69 13.53
N GLY A 45 -20.93 3.25 14.68
CA GLY A 45 -20.14 2.87 15.85
C GLY A 45 -19.17 1.73 15.54
N GLN A 46 -19.65 0.66 14.90
CA GLN A 46 -18.80 -0.48 14.51
C GLN A 46 -17.71 -0.07 13.52
N ILE A 47 -18.08 0.69 12.48
CA ILE A 47 -17.12 1.23 11.51
C ILE A 47 -16.04 2.07 12.20
N ARG A 48 -16.43 2.91 13.16
CA ARG A 48 -15.49 3.72 13.94
C ARG A 48 -14.53 2.85 14.76
N ASP A 49 -15.02 1.77 15.36
CA ASP A 49 -14.20 0.85 16.13
C ASP A 49 -13.23 0.04 15.24
N ASP A 50 -13.66 -0.34 14.05
CA ASP A 50 -12.80 -1.00 13.05
C ASP A 50 -11.72 -0.04 12.52
N ILE A 51 -12.09 1.22 12.26
CA ILE A 51 -11.14 2.30 11.93
C ILE A 51 -10.14 2.49 13.08
N TYR A 52 -10.61 2.51 14.33
CA TYR A 52 -9.75 2.63 15.50
C TYR A 52 -8.73 1.48 15.59
N ARG A 53 -9.15 0.25 15.29
CA ARG A 53 -8.26 -0.91 15.27
C ARG A 53 -7.18 -0.77 14.20
N LEU A 54 -7.56 -0.34 12.99
CA LEU A 54 -6.59 -0.05 11.92
C LEU A 54 -5.61 1.06 12.30
N GLU A 55 -6.08 2.15 12.92
CA GLU A 55 -5.21 3.23 13.40
C GLU A 55 -4.17 2.73 14.41
N CYS A 56 -4.55 1.79 15.27
CA CYS A 56 -3.62 1.17 16.22
C CYS A 56 -2.59 0.26 15.53
N VAL A 57 -3.02 -0.55 14.55
CA VAL A 57 -2.10 -1.42 13.78
C VAL A 57 -1.11 -0.61 12.95
N LEU A 58 -1.58 0.51 12.38
CA LEU A 58 -0.75 1.44 11.61
C LEU A 58 0.17 2.32 12.48
N GLY A 59 -0.02 2.34 13.81
CA GLY A 59 0.77 3.17 14.71
C GLY A 59 0.56 4.68 14.52
N THR A 60 -0.46 5.10 13.78
CA THR A 60 -0.72 6.51 13.47
C THR A 60 -1.39 7.27 14.61
N ARG A 61 -1.84 6.54 15.64
CA ARG A 61 -2.61 7.11 16.73
C ARG A 61 -1.70 7.69 17.80
N PHE A 62 -1.70 9.02 17.90
CA PHE A 62 -0.93 9.74 18.92
C PHE A 62 -1.22 9.27 20.36
N SER A 63 -2.46 8.86 20.66
CA SER A 63 -2.87 8.40 21.99
C SER A 63 -2.26 7.05 22.43
N ARG A 64 -1.71 6.26 21.50
CA ARG A 64 -0.97 5.02 21.79
C ARG A 64 0.25 4.97 20.87
N PRO A 65 1.39 5.54 21.28
CA PRO A 65 2.61 5.48 20.50
C PRO A 65 3.15 4.05 20.54
N VAL A 66 2.75 3.23 19.57
CA VAL A 66 3.38 1.94 19.31
C VAL A 66 4.39 2.19 18.20
N ALA A 67 5.67 1.93 18.47
CA ALA A 67 6.69 1.93 17.44
C ALA A 67 6.41 0.76 16.50
N VAL A 68 5.89 1.06 15.31
CA VAL A 68 5.57 0.05 14.30
C VAL A 68 6.82 -0.18 13.45
N ASP A 69 7.31 -1.41 13.47
CA ASP A 69 8.35 -1.86 12.55
C ASP A 69 7.72 -2.19 11.19
N VAL A 70 8.04 -1.39 10.18
CA VAL A 70 7.51 -1.49 8.82
C VAL A 70 7.89 -2.82 8.16
N THR A 71 8.96 -3.48 8.61
CA THR A 71 9.44 -4.73 8.03
C THR A 71 8.62 -5.95 8.46
N THR A 72 8.01 -5.90 9.64
CA THR A 72 7.20 -6.98 10.22
C THR A 72 5.70 -6.76 10.09
N LEU A 73 5.28 -5.57 9.62
CA LEU A 73 3.87 -5.25 9.42
C LEU A 73 3.22 -6.17 8.36
N ASP A 74 2.09 -6.78 8.72
CA ASP A 74 1.28 -7.59 7.82
C ASP A 74 0.38 -6.70 6.95
N PHE A 75 0.92 -6.30 5.79
CA PHE A 75 0.21 -5.49 4.81
C PHE A 75 -1.02 -6.22 4.23
N GLU A 76 -1.05 -7.55 4.23
CA GLU A 76 -2.17 -8.31 3.71
C GLU A 76 -3.37 -8.22 4.66
N LEU A 77 -3.15 -8.45 5.96
CA LEU A 77 -4.17 -8.28 6.99
C LEU A 77 -4.73 -6.85 7.00
N LEU A 78 -3.84 -5.86 6.88
CA LEU A 78 -4.20 -4.45 6.82
C LEU A 78 -5.08 -4.14 5.59
N ASN A 79 -4.68 -4.62 4.40
CA ASN A 79 -5.44 -4.44 3.17
C ASN A 79 -6.83 -5.11 3.25
N ARG A 80 -6.91 -6.33 3.82
CA ARG A 80 -8.20 -7.00 4.06
C ARG A 80 -9.11 -6.16 4.96
N GLY A 81 -8.58 -5.62 6.07
CA GLY A 81 -9.33 -4.76 6.99
C GLY A 81 -9.85 -3.48 6.31
N ILE A 82 -8.98 -2.80 5.56
CA ILE A 82 -9.35 -1.59 4.80
C ILE A 82 -10.44 -1.88 3.76
N ASN A 83 -10.34 -2.99 3.04
CA ASN A 83 -11.34 -3.39 2.05
C ASN A 83 -12.68 -3.75 2.70
N ALA A 84 -12.66 -4.41 3.87
CA ALA A 84 -13.87 -4.71 4.64
C ALA A 84 -14.60 -3.41 5.06
N ILE A 85 -13.85 -2.44 5.59
CA ILE A 85 -14.38 -1.13 5.97
C ILE A 85 -14.90 -0.39 4.74
N THR A 86 -14.13 -0.34 3.64
CA THR A 86 -14.55 0.31 2.39
C THR A 86 -15.90 -0.22 1.89
N ARG A 87 -16.09 -1.55 1.95
CA ARG A 87 -17.34 -2.19 1.57
C ARG A 87 -18.49 -1.80 2.51
N GLN A 88 -18.27 -1.79 3.82
CA GLN A 88 -19.27 -1.36 4.80
C GLN A 88 -19.65 0.11 4.63
N LEU A 89 -18.67 0.99 4.39
CA LEU A 89 -18.89 2.41 4.11
C LEU A 89 -19.76 2.60 2.86
N ALA A 90 -19.44 1.91 1.76
CA ALA A 90 -20.22 2.00 0.53
C ALA A 90 -21.68 1.60 0.75
N HIS A 91 -21.91 0.51 1.51
CA HIS A 91 -23.26 0.10 1.87
C HIS A 91 -23.97 1.13 2.75
N SER A 92 -23.27 1.70 3.74
CA SER A 92 -23.83 2.73 4.61
C SER A 92 -24.20 4.00 3.84
N SER A 93 -23.39 4.42 2.87
CA SER A 93 -23.65 5.62 2.08
C SER A 93 -24.92 5.50 1.24
N TRP A 94 -25.13 4.31 0.65
CA TRP A 94 -26.38 4.03 -0.06
C TRP A 94 -27.61 4.12 0.87
N LEU A 95 -27.49 3.58 2.09
CA LEU A 95 -28.55 3.66 3.10
C LEU A 95 -28.84 5.11 3.54
N PHE A 96 -27.80 5.94 3.73
CA PHE A 96 -27.95 7.37 4.03
C PHE A 96 -28.79 8.09 2.99
N LYS A 97 -28.41 7.96 1.71
CA LYS A 97 -29.14 8.56 0.60
C LYS A 97 -30.60 8.11 0.55
N SER A 98 -30.88 6.85 0.90
CA SER A 98 -32.25 6.34 0.99
C SER A 98 -33.06 7.03 2.09
N THR A 99 -32.49 7.20 3.29
CA THR A 99 -33.21 7.79 4.42
C THR A 99 -33.34 9.30 4.33
N THR A 100 -32.36 10.00 3.75
CA THR A 100 -32.55 11.42 3.43
C THR A 100 -33.79 11.64 2.55
N ARG A 101 -34.06 10.74 1.59
CA ARG A 101 -35.30 10.77 0.79
C ARG A 101 -36.54 10.46 1.61
N GLN A 102 -36.48 9.47 2.50
CA GLN A 102 -37.59 9.12 3.40
C GLN A 102 -37.93 10.27 4.36
N LEU A 103 -36.91 10.98 4.87
CA LEU A 103 -37.09 12.17 5.70
C LEU A 103 -37.70 13.34 4.91
N GLY A 104 -37.28 13.55 3.65
CA GLY A 104 -37.89 14.56 2.79
C GLY A 104 -39.38 14.29 2.55
N PHE A 105 -39.73 13.03 2.29
CA PHE A 105 -41.14 12.62 2.20
C PHE A 105 -41.89 12.83 3.53
N LEU A 106 -41.26 12.48 4.66
CA LEU A 106 -41.88 12.67 5.98
C LEU A 106 -42.13 14.17 6.29
N ASP A 107 -41.22 15.05 5.89
CA ASP A 107 -41.38 16.51 6.01
C ASP A 107 -42.57 17.02 5.18
N ASP A 108 -42.69 16.58 3.93
CA ASP A 108 -43.86 16.91 3.08
C ASP A 108 -45.18 16.45 3.70
N VAL A 109 -45.19 15.25 4.28
CA VAL A 109 -46.36 14.72 4.99
C VAL A 109 -46.65 15.53 6.26
N ALA A 110 -45.65 15.86 7.06
CA ALA A 110 -45.81 16.66 8.27
C ALA A 110 -46.39 18.05 7.97
N ARG A 111 -45.92 18.70 6.90
CA ARG A 111 -46.43 20.00 6.43
C ARG A 111 -47.90 19.94 6.04
N ARG A 112 -48.34 18.85 5.39
CA ARG A 112 -49.76 18.65 5.02
C ARG A 112 -50.67 18.52 6.24
N TYR A 113 -50.18 17.94 7.34
CA TYR A 113 -50.95 17.80 8.57
C TYR A 113 -50.98 19.08 9.45
N ARG A 114 -50.16 20.11 9.16
CA ARG A 114 -50.07 21.39 9.89
C ARG A 114 -49.99 21.25 11.44
N GLY A 115 -49.48 20.13 11.94
CA GLY A 115 -49.34 19.89 13.38
C GLY A 115 -47.96 20.29 13.89
N LEU A 116 -47.88 21.20 14.87
CA LEU A 116 -46.61 21.60 15.49
C LEU A 116 -45.80 20.41 16.03
N ALA A 117 -46.47 19.40 16.61
CA ALA A 117 -45.81 18.21 17.13
C ALA A 117 -45.14 17.38 16.02
N ALA A 118 -45.78 17.25 14.85
CA ALA A 118 -45.23 16.53 13.72
C ALA A 118 -43.99 17.23 13.15
N MET A 119 -44.03 18.57 13.06
CA MET A 119 -42.90 19.37 12.59
C MET A 119 -41.69 19.27 13.53
N ASN A 120 -41.90 19.31 14.85
CA ASN A 120 -40.81 19.17 15.82
C ASN A 120 -40.13 17.79 15.75
N VAL A 121 -40.92 16.72 15.59
CA VAL A 121 -40.38 15.36 15.43
C VAL A 121 -39.54 15.25 14.15
N VAL A 122 -40.03 15.78 13.02
CA VAL A 122 -39.28 15.79 11.77
C VAL A 122 -37.98 16.58 11.90
N ALA A 123 -38.03 17.78 12.49
CA ALA A 123 -36.85 18.62 12.72
C ALA A 123 -35.79 17.90 13.57
N HIS A 124 -36.21 17.18 14.62
CA HIS A 124 -35.30 16.37 15.42
C HIS A 124 -34.64 15.24 14.61
N LEU A 125 -35.42 14.51 13.80
CA LEU A 125 -34.89 13.43 12.96
C LEU A 125 -33.94 13.96 11.88
N GLN A 126 -34.22 15.14 11.32
CA GLN A 126 -33.33 15.82 10.37
C GLN A 126 -32.00 16.18 11.02
N CYS A 127 -32.05 16.81 12.20
CA CYS A 127 -30.85 17.16 12.96
C CYS A 127 -30.01 15.91 13.29
N TRP A 128 -30.66 14.80 13.67
CA TRP A 128 -29.95 13.54 13.90
C TRP A 128 -29.31 13.02 12.61
N ASN A 129 -30.04 13.02 11.49
CA ASN A 129 -29.51 12.58 10.19
C ASN A 129 -28.30 13.43 9.74
N GLU A 130 -28.37 14.75 9.86
CA GLU A 130 -27.26 15.66 9.54
C GLU A 130 -26.00 15.36 10.36
N ASN A 131 -26.16 15.01 11.63
CA ASN A 131 -25.02 14.64 12.48
C ASN A 131 -24.38 13.32 12.03
N LEU A 132 -25.18 12.36 11.58
CA LEU A 132 -24.68 11.10 11.04
C LEU A 132 -24.03 11.29 9.66
N GLU A 133 -24.56 12.18 8.82
CA GLU A 133 -24.04 12.50 7.49
C GLU A 133 -22.61 13.05 7.54
N LYS A 134 -22.29 13.85 8.58
CA LYS A 134 -20.90 14.30 8.82
C LYS A 134 -19.92 13.14 8.99
N ALA A 135 -20.34 12.06 9.65
CA ALA A 135 -19.52 10.86 9.83
C ALA A 135 -19.36 10.10 8.50
N GLU A 136 -20.43 10.02 7.70
CA GLU A 136 -20.42 9.42 6.36
C GLU A 136 -19.42 10.12 5.43
N PHE A 137 -19.31 11.45 5.51
CA PHE A 137 -18.35 12.19 4.70
C PHE A 137 -16.89 11.98 5.12
N PHE A 138 -16.65 11.78 6.41
CA PHE A 138 -15.30 11.75 6.97
C PHE A 138 -14.63 10.37 6.88
N PHE A 139 -15.37 9.29 7.16
CA PHE A 139 -14.81 7.94 7.18
C PHE A 139 -14.21 7.46 5.84
N PRO A 140 -14.82 7.73 4.67
CA PRO A 140 -14.22 7.38 3.38
C PRO A 140 -12.89 8.08 3.14
N LYS A 141 -12.79 9.37 3.50
CA LYS A 141 -11.54 10.14 3.36
C LYS A 141 -10.43 9.58 4.24
N LYS A 142 -10.75 9.20 5.47
CA LYS A 142 -9.81 8.49 6.35
C LYS A 142 -9.37 7.16 5.75
N THR A 143 -10.32 6.37 5.26
CA THR A 143 -10.03 5.06 4.65
C THR A 143 -9.12 5.21 3.43
N GLN A 144 -9.35 6.23 2.59
CA GLN A 144 -8.48 6.56 1.46
C GLN A 144 -7.07 6.94 1.91
N ALA A 145 -6.92 7.71 3.00
CA ALA A 145 -5.61 8.02 3.56
C ALA A 145 -4.88 6.76 4.05
N PHE A 146 -5.58 5.80 4.68
CA PHE A 146 -4.99 4.52 5.06
C PHE A 146 -4.52 3.72 3.85
N VAL A 147 -5.31 3.64 2.79
CA VAL A 147 -4.91 2.99 1.53
C VAL A 147 -3.58 3.57 1.03
N GLN A 148 -3.45 4.90 0.99
CA GLN A 148 -2.21 5.56 0.56
C GLN A 148 -1.03 5.27 1.49
N MET A 149 -1.26 5.23 2.80
CA MET A 149 -0.23 4.85 3.77
C MET A 149 0.23 3.39 3.57
N VAL A 150 -0.68 2.46 3.31
CA VAL A 150 -0.35 1.05 3.02
C VAL A 150 0.54 0.96 1.79
N TYR A 151 0.16 1.62 0.68
CA TYR A 151 0.95 1.63 -0.55
C TYR A 151 2.34 2.24 -0.35
N SER A 152 2.42 3.31 0.44
CA SER A 152 3.69 3.96 0.77
C SER A 152 4.57 3.03 1.61
N GLY A 153 3.99 2.31 2.59
CA GLY A 153 4.71 1.33 3.40
C GLY A 153 5.21 0.12 2.60
N ILE A 154 4.42 -0.40 1.66
CA ILE A 154 4.84 -1.45 0.73
C ILE A 154 6.03 -0.97 -0.12
N THR A 155 5.92 0.22 -0.70
CA THR A 155 7.00 0.81 -1.52
C THR A 155 8.28 1.00 -0.72
N GLN A 156 8.16 1.43 0.55
CA GLN A 156 9.30 1.55 1.46
C GLN A 156 9.96 0.20 1.74
N ARG A 157 9.16 -0.85 1.99
CA ARG A 157 9.66 -2.22 2.19
C ARG A 157 10.36 -2.75 0.94
N ASP A 158 9.76 -2.59 -0.24
CA ASP A 158 10.34 -3.03 -1.51
C ASP A 158 11.65 -2.29 -1.81
N SER A 159 11.75 -1.01 -1.43
CA SER A 159 12.99 -0.24 -1.57
C SER A 159 14.13 -0.80 -0.70
N VAL A 160 13.83 -1.18 0.55
CA VAL A 160 14.82 -1.83 1.45
C VAL A 160 15.21 -3.21 0.92
N LEU A 161 14.25 -4.01 0.46
CA LEU A 161 14.54 -5.33 -0.13
C LEU A 161 15.39 -5.20 -1.40
N SER A 162 15.06 -4.26 -2.28
CA SER A 162 15.83 -3.96 -3.49
C SER A 162 17.24 -3.49 -3.16
N GLN A 163 17.41 -2.63 -2.15
CA GLN A 163 18.72 -2.21 -1.67
C GLN A 163 19.55 -3.40 -1.17
N ASN A 164 18.96 -4.28 -0.35
CA ASN A 164 19.64 -5.46 0.17
C ASN A 164 20.02 -6.43 -0.97
N ALA A 165 19.12 -6.64 -1.93
CA ALA A 165 19.39 -7.46 -3.10
C ALA A 165 20.50 -6.86 -3.99
N ALA A 166 20.54 -5.54 -4.14
CA ALA A 166 21.60 -4.84 -4.87
C ALA A 166 22.96 -4.96 -4.17
N ILE A 167 22.99 -4.87 -2.82
CA ILE A 167 24.21 -5.07 -2.03
C ILE A 167 24.72 -6.50 -2.19
N ALA A 168 23.84 -7.50 -2.03
CA ALA A 168 24.19 -8.91 -2.24
C ALA A 168 24.71 -9.16 -3.67
N SER A 169 24.01 -8.64 -4.68
CA SER A 169 24.41 -8.76 -6.09
C SER A 169 25.76 -8.07 -6.38
N ALA A 170 26.07 -6.96 -5.70
CA ALA A 170 27.35 -6.28 -5.82
C ALA A 170 28.49 -7.10 -5.21
N GLN A 171 28.25 -7.77 -4.08
CA GLN A 171 29.20 -8.70 -3.47
C GLN A 171 29.45 -9.91 -4.40
N ASP A 172 28.39 -10.51 -4.94
CA ASP A 172 28.50 -11.61 -5.90
C ASP A 172 29.26 -11.19 -7.16
N SER A 173 29.03 -9.97 -7.66
CA SER A 173 29.76 -9.41 -8.79
C SER A 173 31.24 -9.21 -8.50
N ALA A 174 31.61 -8.87 -7.26
CA ALA A 174 33.01 -8.75 -6.86
C ALA A 174 33.70 -10.12 -6.87
N VAL A 175 33.05 -11.15 -6.34
CA VAL A 175 33.54 -12.54 -6.40
C VAL A 175 33.68 -13.01 -7.84
N MET A 176 32.70 -12.74 -8.69
CA MET A 176 32.75 -13.10 -10.11
C MET A 176 33.94 -12.46 -10.84
N ARG A 177 34.24 -11.19 -10.52
CA ARG A 177 35.43 -10.51 -11.07
C ARG A 177 36.73 -11.18 -10.64
N VAL A 178 36.82 -11.63 -9.38
CA VAL A 178 38.00 -12.34 -8.87
C VAL A 178 38.16 -13.70 -9.56
N ILE A 179 37.10 -14.49 -9.67
CA ILE A 179 37.15 -15.78 -10.36
C ILE A 179 37.56 -15.59 -11.82
N ALA A 180 36.95 -14.63 -12.52
CA ALA A 180 37.32 -14.32 -13.91
C ALA A 180 38.78 -13.87 -14.04
N ALA A 181 39.30 -13.10 -13.09
CA ALA A 181 40.72 -12.72 -13.06
C ALA A 181 41.63 -13.94 -12.91
N ILE A 182 41.28 -14.84 -12.00
CA ILE A 182 42.01 -16.10 -11.76
C ILE A 182 41.99 -16.96 -13.03
N THR A 183 40.83 -17.18 -13.67
CA THR A 183 40.76 -17.97 -14.89
C THR A 183 41.56 -17.36 -16.02
N ILE A 184 41.51 -16.04 -16.18
CA ILE A 184 42.29 -15.30 -17.18
C ILE A 184 43.81 -15.49 -16.95
N ILE A 185 44.28 -15.54 -15.71
CA ILE A 185 45.69 -15.79 -15.35
C ILE A 185 46.09 -17.24 -15.59
N PHE A 186 45.22 -18.20 -15.30
CA PHE A 186 45.51 -19.63 -15.44
C PHE A 186 45.30 -20.18 -16.86
N LEU A 187 44.47 -19.54 -17.69
CA LEU A 187 44.21 -19.98 -19.06
C LEU A 187 45.50 -20.13 -19.91
N PRO A 188 46.47 -19.20 -19.85
CA PRO A 188 47.81 -19.36 -20.46
C PRO A 188 48.60 -20.60 -19.99
N ALA A 189 48.51 -20.93 -18.70
CA ALA A 189 49.22 -22.07 -18.13
C ALA A 189 48.59 -23.40 -18.58
N THR A 190 47.27 -23.44 -18.73
CA THR A 190 46.56 -24.65 -19.17
C THR A 190 46.78 -24.94 -20.65
N THR A 191 46.81 -23.92 -21.52
CA THR A 191 47.10 -24.15 -22.96
C THR A 191 48.52 -24.66 -23.16
N THR A 192 49.48 -24.14 -22.40
CA THR A 192 50.89 -24.58 -22.46
C THR A 192 51.08 -26.01 -21.96
N ALA A 193 50.32 -26.48 -20.97
CA ALA A 193 50.34 -27.89 -20.54
C ALA A 193 49.93 -28.85 -21.67
N ILE A 194 48.95 -28.47 -22.51
CA ILE A 194 48.54 -29.27 -23.67
C ILE A 194 49.64 -29.25 -24.74
N PHE A 195 50.26 -28.09 -25.00
CA PHE A 195 51.42 -28.02 -25.91
C PHE A 195 52.65 -28.78 -25.40
N SER A 196 52.82 -28.90 -24.08
CA SER A 196 53.91 -29.66 -23.48
C SER A 196 53.86 -31.15 -23.85
N THR A 197 52.67 -31.76 -23.91
CA THR A 197 52.54 -33.17 -24.32
C THR A 197 52.97 -33.44 -25.77
N SER A 198 52.90 -32.44 -26.66
CA SER A 198 53.34 -32.59 -28.07
C SER A 198 54.82 -32.29 -28.29
N PHE A 199 55.50 -31.61 -27.36
CA PHE A 199 56.91 -31.21 -27.50
C PHE A 199 57.90 -32.12 -26.75
N PHE A 200 57.44 -32.97 -25.83
CA PHE A 200 58.27 -33.97 -25.16
C PHE A 200 58.21 -35.32 -25.91
N ASP A 201 59.14 -35.54 -26.85
CA ASP A 201 59.37 -36.85 -27.43
C ASP A 201 60.21 -37.69 -26.44
N PHE A 202 59.59 -38.66 -25.76
CA PHE A 202 60.27 -39.54 -24.80
C PHE A 202 61.04 -40.70 -25.47
N ASN A 203 61.14 -40.72 -26.80
CA ASN A 203 61.90 -41.74 -27.51
C ASN A 203 63.41 -41.43 -27.50
N VAL A 204 64.06 -41.62 -26.35
CA VAL A 204 65.51 -41.44 -26.22
C VAL A 204 66.23 -42.78 -26.45
N SER A 205 66.98 -42.87 -27.55
CA SER A 205 68.17 -43.72 -27.56
C SER A 205 69.22 -43.07 -26.66
N ARG A 206 69.66 -43.81 -25.63
CA ARG A 206 70.65 -43.41 -24.60
C ARG A 206 71.82 -42.66 -25.23
N HIS A 207 72.07 -41.41 -24.79
CA HIS A 207 73.37 -40.72 -24.61
C HIS A 207 73.42 -39.22 -24.96
N GLU A 208 72.34 -38.56 -25.36
CA GLU A 208 72.36 -37.08 -25.56
C GLU A 208 71.47 -36.31 -24.58
N ARG A 209 71.96 -35.12 -24.21
CA ARG A 209 71.36 -34.19 -23.24
C ARG A 209 69.90 -33.93 -23.60
N VAL A 210 68.99 -34.38 -22.74
CA VAL A 210 67.53 -34.17 -22.82
C VAL A 210 67.15 -32.73 -22.45
N TYR A 211 67.84 -31.75 -23.03
CA TYR A 211 67.54 -30.33 -22.87
C TYR A 211 67.41 -29.73 -24.27
N SER A 212 66.22 -29.86 -24.86
CA SER A 212 65.91 -29.27 -26.16
C SER A 212 66.02 -27.74 -26.07
N TRP A 213 66.77 -27.13 -26.99
CA TRP A 213 67.01 -25.68 -27.14
C TRP A 213 65.73 -24.83 -27.26
N TRP A 214 64.57 -25.47 -27.45
CA TRP A 214 63.25 -24.85 -27.56
C TRP A 214 62.62 -24.36 -26.23
N LEU A 215 63.26 -24.62 -25.08
CA LEU A 215 62.83 -24.09 -23.78
C LEU A 215 62.79 -22.55 -23.73
N TRP A 216 63.54 -21.85 -24.59
CA TRP A 216 63.45 -20.39 -24.65
C TRP A 216 62.13 -19.90 -25.28
N LEU A 217 61.56 -20.67 -26.22
CA LEU A 217 60.27 -20.34 -26.82
C LEU A 217 59.13 -20.45 -25.79
N TYR A 218 59.26 -21.35 -24.81
CA TYR A 218 58.34 -21.44 -23.68
C TYR A 218 58.25 -20.12 -22.90
N TRP A 219 59.41 -19.56 -22.52
CA TRP A 219 59.48 -18.28 -21.81
C TRP A 219 58.96 -17.12 -22.67
N LEU A 220 59.26 -17.14 -23.98
CA LEU A 220 58.80 -16.12 -24.91
C LEU A 220 57.26 -16.11 -25.03
N VAL A 221 56.65 -17.27 -25.22
CA VAL A 221 55.18 -17.39 -25.40
C VAL A 221 54.44 -17.06 -24.11
N THR A 222 54.93 -17.50 -22.95
CA THR A 222 54.30 -17.15 -21.66
C THR A 222 54.40 -15.65 -21.37
N ILE A 223 55.53 -15.00 -21.64
CA ILE A 223 55.69 -13.56 -21.46
C ILE A 223 54.77 -12.78 -22.41
N ILE A 224 54.73 -13.14 -23.70
CA ILE A 224 53.87 -12.46 -24.69
C ILE A 224 52.40 -12.58 -24.31
N LEU A 225 51.95 -13.77 -23.93
CA LEU A 225 50.54 -14.01 -23.59
C LEU A 225 50.16 -13.27 -22.30
N THR A 226 51.03 -13.28 -21.29
CA THR A 226 50.84 -12.52 -20.04
C THR A 226 50.80 -11.01 -20.31
N ALA A 227 51.67 -10.52 -21.21
CA ALA A 227 51.75 -9.12 -21.60
C ALA A 227 50.56 -8.65 -22.46
N ILE A 228 49.78 -9.54 -23.07
CA ILE A 228 48.54 -9.18 -23.79
C ILE A 228 47.35 -9.18 -22.81
N VAL A 229 47.29 -10.19 -21.96
CA VAL A 229 46.14 -10.47 -21.10
C VAL A 229 46.03 -9.47 -19.93
N LEU A 230 47.14 -9.18 -19.24
CA LEU A 230 47.14 -8.25 -18.11
C LEU A 230 46.72 -6.82 -18.48
N PRO A 231 47.31 -6.17 -19.50
CA PRO A 231 46.87 -4.83 -19.88
C PRO A 231 45.46 -4.83 -20.48
N GLY A 232 45.04 -5.91 -21.15
CA GLY A 232 43.65 -6.09 -21.59
C GLY A 232 42.66 -6.05 -20.43
N ALA A 233 42.94 -6.80 -19.37
CA ALA A 233 42.11 -6.83 -18.16
C ALA A 233 42.14 -5.50 -17.39
N ILE A 234 43.33 -4.89 -17.22
CA ILE A 234 43.49 -3.58 -16.57
C ILE A 234 42.74 -2.50 -17.36
N PHE A 235 42.84 -2.49 -18.69
CA PHE A 235 42.15 -1.53 -19.54
C PHE A 235 40.62 -1.68 -19.45
N TRP A 236 40.12 -2.91 -19.45
CA TRP A 236 38.70 -3.19 -19.27
C TRP A 236 38.18 -2.74 -17.90
N TRP A 237 38.88 -3.08 -16.80
CA TRP A 237 38.49 -2.63 -15.46
C TRP A 237 38.50 -1.12 -15.33
N ARG A 238 39.56 -0.44 -15.79
CA ARG A 238 39.65 1.03 -15.73
C ARG A 238 38.54 1.71 -16.55
N LYS A 239 38.14 1.12 -17.68
CA LYS A 239 37.05 1.65 -18.52
C LYS A 239 35.68 1.48 -17.83
N GLU A 240 35.46 0.36 -17.15
CA GLU A 240 34.21 0.09 -16.44
C GLU A 240 34.06 0.97 -15.20
N GLU A 241 35.16 1.24 -14.50
CA GLU A 241 35.23 2.19 -13.39
C GLU A 241 34.97 3.64 -13.84
N ALA A 242 35.54 4.07 -14.97
CA ALA A 242 35.32 5.41 -15.51
C ALA A 242 33.85 5.67 -15.91
N LYS A 243 33.16 4.65 -16.42
CA LYS A 243 31.72 4.74 -16.72
C LYS A 243 30.87 4.81 -15.45
N THR A 244 31.23 4.02 -14.44
CA THR A 244 30.50 3.97 -13.16
C THR A 244 30.66 5.28 -12.39
N ASN A 245 31.89 5.82 -12.30
CA ASN A 245 32.16 7.08 -11.62
C ASN A 245 31.49 8.28 -12.30
N ARG A 246 31.40 8.28 -13.64
CA ARG A 246 30.65 9.33 -14.37
C ARG A 246 29.15 9.31 -14.09
N ARG A 247 28.55 8.14 -13.84
CA ARG A 247 27.12 8.03 -13.47
C ARG A 247 26.88 8.55 -12.07
N VAL A 248 27.71 8.15 -11.09
CA VAL A 248 27.63 8.62 -9.70
C VAL A 248 27.85 10.13 -9.59
N GLY A 249 28.81 10.68 -10.34
CA GLY A 249 29.06 12.13 -10.39
C GLY A 249 27.90 12.93 -10.96
N LYS A 250 27.24 12.44 -12.01
CA LYS A 250 26.05 13.11 -12.58
C LYS A 250 24.86 13.08 -11.61
N THR A 251 24.62 11.97 -10.90
CA THR A 251 23.51 11.88 -9.94
C THR A 251 23.69 12.86 -8.77
N LYS A 252 24.90 12.97 -8.20
CA LYS A 252 25.18 13.94 -7.12
C LYS A 252 24.99 15.40 -7.54
N VAL A 253 25.48 15.79 -8.72
CA VAL A 253 25.35 17.17 -9.22
C VAL A 253 23.88 17.54 -9.47
N THR A 254 23.06 16.57 -9.90
CA THR A 254 21.63 16.80 -10.15
C THR A 254 20.84 16.98 -8.85
N ASP A 255 21.16 16.22 -7.81
CA ASP A 255 20.56 16.34 -6.47
C ASP A 255 20.89 17.68 -5.79
N ILE A 256 22.16 18.09 -5.84
CA ILE A 256 22.62 19.38 -5.28
C ILE A 256 21.96 20.56 -6.01
N ARG A 257 21.80 20.46 -7.34
CA ARG A 257 21.12 21.49 -8.14
C ARG A 257 19.62 21.57 -7.86
N GLY A 258 18.96 20.43 -7.57
CA GLY A 258 17.56 20.40 -7.14
C GLY A 258 17.35 21.05 -5.77
N ARG A 259 18.26 20.80 -4.81
CA ARG A 259 18.20 21.41 -3.47
C ARG A 259 18.36 22.92 -3.51
N HIS A 260 19.29 23.44 -4.32
CA HIS A 260 19.48 24.89 -4.47
C HIS A 260 18.39 25.60 -5.28
N ALA A 261 17.58 24.87 -6.06
CA ALA A 261 16.43 25.44 -6.73
C ALA A 261 15.24 25.61 -5.77
N GLY A 262 14.98 24.62 -4.92
CA GLY A 262 13.90 24.69 -3.92
C GLY A 262 14.11 25.74 -2.81
N GLU A 263 15.35 26.17 -2.58
CA GLU A 263 15.67 27.21 -1.58
C GLU A 263 15.58 28.65 -2.13
N LYS A 264 15.40 28.82 -3.44
CA LYS A 264 15.20 30.15 -4.05
C LYS A 264 13.74 30.52 -4.29
N ASP A 265 12.83 29.58 -4.09
CA ASP A 265 11.39 29.74 -4.30
C ASP A 265 10.60 29.87 -2.96
N VAL A 266 11.29 30.11 -1.84
CA VAL A 266 10.75 30.45 -0.52
C VAL A 266 11.21 31.85 -0.14
#